data_AF-A0A497CWP3-F1
#
_entry.id   AF-A0A497CWP3-F1
#
_cell.length_a   1.000
_cell.length_b   1.000
_cell.length_c   1.000
_cell.angle_alpha   90.00
_cell.angle_beta   90.00
_cell.angle_gamma   90.00
#
_symmetry.space_group_name_H-M   'P 1'
#
loop_
_entity.id
_entity.type
_entity.pdbx_description
1 polymer ?
#
loop_
_entity_poly.entity_id
_entity_poly.type
_entity_poly.pdbx_seq_one_letter_code
_entity_poly.pdbx_strand_id
1 'polypeptide(L)'
;MINEINRILIQFRPCFSRKAAFDWFVVVIFGFMVRLDHHGVSSFVRWLCIKPRLYTALLSFFRTSSWQLKTIMHRWWQIVLSSCPLIKVDGRLLLAGDGIKISKEAEKMPGVKKLHQESDNSGKAPYIYGHHHGVIGILTGWVKKTVLYTPLCRAA
;
A
#
# COMPACT_ATOMS: atom_id res chain seq x y z
N MET A 1 18.83 8.62 -3.85
CA MET A 1 17.59 8.14 -3.20
C MET A 1 16.39 9.02 -3.52
N ILE A 2 16.34 10.29 -3.11
CA ILE A 2 15.16 11.15 -3.34
C ILE A 2 14.83 11.39 -4.81
N ASN A 3 15.86 11.50 -5.67
CA ASN A 3 15.66 11.64 -7.13
C ASN A 3 14.98 10.40 -7.73
N GLU A 4 15.27 9.21 -7.23
CA GLU A 4 14.60 7.98 -7.69
C GLU A 4 13.16 7.89 -7.21
N ILE A 5 12.91 8.29 -5.95
CA ILE A 5 11.53 8.41 -5.44
C ILE A 5 10.73 9.39 -6.31
N ASN A 6 11.30 10.54 -6.65
CA ASN A 6 10.65 11.50 -7.54
C ASN A 6 10.39 10.94 -8.94
N ARG A 7 11.37 10.24 -9.54
CA ARG A 7 11.23 9.57 -10.84
C ARG A 7 10.12 8.52 -10.85
N ILE A 8 9.92 7.80 -9.75
CA ILE A 8 8.81 6.84 -9.61
C ILE A 8 7.48 7.58 -9.40
N LEU A 9 7.43 8.54 -8.48
CA LEU A 9 6.21 9.27 -8.14
C LEU A 9 5.63 10.04 -9.31
N ILE A 10 6.48 10.68 -10.14
CA ILE A 10 5.99 11.45 -11.30
C ILE A 10 5.27 10.57 -12.32
N GLN A 11 5.60 9.27 -12.39
CA GLN A 11 4.90 8.34 -13.26
C GLN A 11 3.45 8.12 -12.86
N PHE A 12 3.04 8.44 -11.63
CA PHE A 12 1.64 8.37 -11.21
C PHE A 12 0.82 9.61 -11.61
N ARG A 13 1.45 10.69 -12.10
CA ARG A 13 0.74 11.92 -12.47
C ARG A 13 -0.48 11.69 -13.39
N PRO A 14 -0.43 10.82 -14.42
CA PRO A 14 -1.58 10.56 -15.30
C PRO A 14 -2.79 9.92 -14.59
N CYS A 15 -2.60 9.34 -13.40
CA CYS A 15 -3.69 8.72 -12.63
C CYS A 15 -4.61 9.75 -11.94
N PHE A 16 -4.27 11.04 -12.00
CA PHE A 16 -4.98 12.10 -11.31
C PHE A 16 -5.55 13.10 -12.32
N SER A 17 -6.85 13.36 -12.24
CA SER A 17 -7.48 14.40 -13.06
C SER A 17 -7.11 15.81 -12.58
N ARG A 18 -6.82 15.99 -11.28
CA ARG A 18 -6.46 17.27 -10.69
C ARG A 18 -5.02 17.28 -10.17
N LYS A 19 -4.28 18.36 -10.46
CA LYS A 19 -2.91 18.55 -9.95
C LYS A 19 -2.85 18.50 -8.42
N ALA A 20 -3.78 19.18 -7.74
CA ALA A 20 -3.81 19.19 -6.28
C ALA A 20 -3.94 17.78 -5.67
N ALA A 21 -4.68 16.88 -6.31
CA ALA A 21 -4.80 15.50 -5.82
C ALA A 21 -3.49 14.72 -6.00
N PHE A 22 -2.78 14.92 -7.11
CA PHE A 22 -1.44 14.37 -7.30
C PHE A 22 -0.44 14.91 -6.27
N ASP A 23 -0.46 16.22 -6.01
CA ASP A 23 0.42 16.84 -5.01
C ASP A 23 0.15 16.24 -3.61
N TRP A 24 -1.13 16.07 -3.23
CA TRP A 24 -1.51 15.39 -1.99
C TRP A 24 -1.13 13.91 -1.97
N PHE A 25 -1.20 13.21 -3.10
CA PHE A 25 -0.70 11.83 -3.22
C PHE A 25 0.78 11.74 -2.88
N VAL A 26 1.60 12.64 -3.44
CA VAL A 26 3.04 12.71 -3.11
C VAL A 26 3.23 12.91 -1.62
N VAL A 27 2.54 13.89 -1.01
CA VAL A 27 2.61 14.15 0.44
C VAL A 27 2.21 12.90 1.26
N VAL A 28 1.15 12.20 0.87
CA VAL A 28 0.69 10.98 1.53
C VAL A 28 1.71 9.86 1.43
N ILE A 29 2.32 9.63 0.27
CA ILE A 29 3.36 8.61 0.10
C ILE A 29 4.59 8.93 0.96
N PHE A 30 5.03 10.19 1.00
CA PHE A 30 6.09 10.61 1.92
C PHE A 30 5.69 10.44 3.39
N GLY A 31 4.43 10.72 3.74
CA GLY A 31 3.90 10.49 5.08
C GLY A 31 3.99 9.03 5.50
N PHE A 32 3.72 8.10 4.58
CA PHE A 32 3.93 6.66 4.81
C PHE A 32 5.40 6.27 4.93
N MET A 33 6.30 6.90 4.16
CA MET A 33 7.74 6.59 4.19
C MET A 33 8.44 7.11 5.46
N VAL A 34 8.04 8.28 5.96
CA VAL A 34 8.74 9.00 7.04
C VAL A 34 8.18 8.67 8.42
N ARG A 35 6.88 8.36 8.54
CA ARG A 35 6.31 8.07 9.86
C ARG A 35 6.94 6.81 10.46
N LEU A 36 7.24 6.86 11.75
CA LEU A 36 7.73 5.71 12.52
C LEU A 36 6.68 5.17 13.51
N ASP A 37 5.50 5.80 13.60
CA ASP A 37 4.40 5.36 14.45
C ASP A 37 3.31 4.61 13.67
N HIS A 38 2.45 3.92 14.42
CA HIS A 38 1.30 3.18 13.89
C HIS A 38 -0.03 3.93 14.08
N HIS A 39 0.00 5.26 14.24
CA HIS A 39 -1.20 6.06 14.40
C HIS A 39 -1.89 6.36 13.06
N GLY A 40 -3.08 6.94 13.13
CA GLY A 40 -3.86 7.33 11.95
C GLY A 40 -3.18 8.40 11.10
N VAL A 41 -3.81 8.77 9.98
CA VAL A 41 -3.27 9.76 9.01
C VAL A 41 -3.08 11.17 9.59
N SER A 42 -3.66 11.46 10.76
CA SER A 42 -3.35 12.68 11.53
C SER A 42 -1.88 12.77 11.92
N SER A 43 -1.20 11.63 12.11
CA SER A 43 0.25 11.58 12.39
C SER A 43 1.08 12.24 11.29
N PHE A 44 0.62 12.21 10.03
CA PHE A 44 1.33 12.85 8.91
C PHE A 44 1.53 14.34 9.12
N VAL A 45 0.58 15.00 9.80
CA VAL A 45 0.67 16.44 10.12
C VAL A 45 1.89 16.72 10.98
N ARG A 46 2.15 15.87 11.97
CA ARG A 46 3.32 15.95 12.86
C ARG A 46 4.60 15.58 12.13
N TRP A 47 4.62 14.42 11.45
CA TRP A 47 5.85 13.89 10.81
C TRP A 47 6.35 14.73 9.64
N LEU A 48 5.45 15.39 8.90
CA LEU A 48 5.80 16.22 7.75
C LEU A 48 5.73 17.72 8.06
N CYS A 49 5.53 18.10 9.32
CA CYS A 49 5.34 19.49 9.75
C CYS A 49 4.27 20.25 8.92
N ILE A 50 3.20 19.56 8.53
CA ILE A 50 2.10 20.18 7.78
C ILE A 50 1.36 21.14 8.72
N LYS A 51 0.95 22.30 8.19
CA LYS A 51 0.12 23.24 8.96
C LYS A 51 -1.17 22.52 9.43
N PRO A 52 -1.50 22.49 10.74
CA PRO A 52 -2.64 21.74 11.26
C PRO A 52 -3.97 22.02 10.54
N ARG A 53 -4.19 23.27 10.11
CA ARG A 53 -5.36 23.69 9.32
C ARG A 53 -5.57 22.95 7.99
N LEU A 54 -4.53 22.28 7.47
CA LEU A 54 -4.59 21.51 6.22
C LEU A 54 -4.98 20.05 6.45
N TYR A 55 -5.19 19.61 7.70
CA TYR A 55 -5.58 18.24 7.99
C TYR A 55 -6.90 17.84 7.30
N THR A 56 -7.87 18.75 7.24
CA THR A 56 -9.14 18.51 6.53
C THR A 56 -8.92 18.33 5.03
N ALA A 57 -8.00 19.08 4.42
CA ALA A 57 -7.62 18.91 3.02
C ALA A 57 -6.92 17.57 2.77
N LEU A 58 -6.05 17.13 3.68
CA LEU A 58 -5.46 15.80 3.67
C LEU A 58 -6.53 14.70 3.75
N LEU A 59 -7.55 14.85 4.59
CA LEU A 59 -8.66 13.89 4.64
C LEU A 59 -9.49 13.88 3.35
N SER A 60 -9.69 15.04 2.73
CA SER A 60 -10.39 15.16 1.45
C SER A 60 -9.68 14.41 0.32
N PHE A 61 -8.35 14.28 0.37
CA PHE A 61 -7.60 13.47 -0.59
C PHE A 61 -8.07 11.99 -0.62
N PHE A 62 -8.41 11.40 0.53
CA PHE A 62 -8.88 10.01 0.60
C PHE A 62 -10.33 9.82 0.13
N ARG A 63 -11.07 10.92 -0.12
CA ARG A 63 -12.50 10.90 -0.47
C ARG A 63 -12.80 11.49 -1.84
N THR A 64 -11.80 12.07 -2.51
CA THR A 64 -12.00 12.74 -3.79
C THR A 64 -12.16 11.75 -4.94
N SER A 65 -12.99 12.08 -5.92
CA SER A 65 -13.17 11.32 -7.16
C SER A 65 -12.10 11.61 -8.22
N SER A 66 -11.14 12.50 -7.95
CA SER A 66 -10.09 12.88 -8.92
C SER A 66 -8.99 11.83 -9.11
N TRP A 67 -9.08 10.70 -8.42
CA TRP A 67 -8.24 9.52 -8.62
C TRP A 67 -9.02 8.26 -8.20
N GLN A 68 -8.55 7.11 -8.65
CA GLN A 68 -9.10 5.81 -8.26
C GLN A 68 -7.97 4.86 -7.87
N LEU A 69 -8.17 4.12 -6.78
CA LEU A 69 -7.17 3.18 -6.28
C LEU A 69 -6.78 2.13 -7.32
N LYS A 70 -7.76 1.59 -8.06
CA LYS A 70 -7.51 0.62 -9.14
C LYS A 70 -6.56 1.17 -10.20
N THR A 71 -6.70 2.43 -10.59
CA THR A 71 -5.83 3.09 -11.59
C THR A 71 -4.41 3.27 -11.06
N ILE A 72 -4.27 3.67 -9.79
CA ILE A 72 -2.97 3.77 -9.12
C ILE A 72 -2.30 2.40 -9.06
N MET A 73 -3.02 1.35 -8.69
CA MET A 73 -2.49 -0.01 -8.61
C MET A 73 -2.07 -0.55 -9.97
N HIS A 74 -2.87 -0.31 -11.01
CA HIS A 74 -2.50 -0.69 -12.37
C HIS A 74 -1.25 0.06 -12.85
N ARG A 75 -1.15 1.35 -12.53
CA ARG A 75 0.05 2.13 -12.87
C ARG A 75 1.28 1.64 -12.11
N TRP A 76 1.13 1.31 -10.84
CA TRP A 76 2.20 0.71 -10.04
C TRP A 76 2.72 -0.57 -10.66
N TRP A 77 1.82 -1.48 -11.06
CA TRP A 77 2.18 -2.69 -11.80
C TRP A 77 3.05 -2.38 -13.02
N GLN A 78 2.63 -1.41 -13.85
CA GLN A 78 3.37 -1.04 -15.06
C GLN A 78 4.78 -0.52 -14.75
N ILE A 79 4.90 0.30 -13.70
CA ILE A 79 6.19 0.83 -13.22
C ILE A 79 7.10 -0.32 -12.78
N VAL A 80 6.59 -1.27 -12.00
CA VAL A 80 7.36 -2.40 -11.50
C VAL A 80 7.85 -3.29 -12.65
N LEU A 81 6.99 -3.59 -13.61
CA LEU A 81 7.38 -4.39 -14.77
C LEU A 81 8.44 -3.72 -15.65
N SER A 82 8.42 -2.39 -15.76
CA SER A 82 9.36 -1.66 -16.61
C SER A 82 10.66 -1.29 -15.90
N SER A 83 10.63 -1.11 -14.59
CA SER A 83 11.73 -0.48 -13.83
C SER A 83 12.46 -1.44 -12.90
N CYS A 84 11.90 -2.61 -12.59
CA CYS A 84 12.51 -3.56 -11.67
C CYS A 84 13.12 -4.78 -12.40
N PRO A 85 14.24 -5.34 -11.92
CA PRO A 85 14.74 -6.61 -12.42
C PRO A 85 13.73 -7.72 -12.10
N LEU A 86 13.11 -8.33 -13.11
CA LEU A 86 12.06 -9.33 -12.91
C LEU A 86 12.66 -10.74 -12.83
N ILE A 87 12.23 -11.52 -11.84
CA ILE A 87 12.67 -12.91 -11.70
C ILE A 87 11.76 -13.81 -12.53
N LYS A 88 12.38 -14.71 -13.30
CA LYS A 88 11.69 -15.68 -14.14
C LYS A 88 12.15 -17.11 -13.85
N VAL A 89 11.21 -18.05 -13.93
CA VAL A 89 11.45 -19.49 -13.95
C VAL A 89 10.83 -20.02 -15.24
N ASP A 90 11.62 -20.70 -16.07
CA ASP A 90 11.20 -21.20 -17.39
C ASP A 90 10.53 -20.13 -18.26
N GLY A 91 11.09 -18.92 -18.27
CA GLY A 91 10.58 -17.77 -19.03
C GLY A 91 9.33 -17.10 -18.45
N ARG A 92 8.74 -17.62 -17.37
CA ARG A 92 7.52 -17.09 -16.73
C ARG A 92 7.86 -16.24 -15.51
N LEU A 93 7.09 -15.17 -15.27
CA LEU A 93 7.26 -14.30 -14.11
C LEU A 93 6.92 -15.05 -12.82
N LEU A 94 7.79 -14.93 -11.82
CA LEU A 94 7.55 -15.54 -10.51
C LEU A 94 6.71 -14.61 -9.63
N LEU A 95 5.53 -15.10 -9.24
CA LEU A 95 4.61 -14.41 -8.36
C LEU A 95 4.58 -15.09 -6.99
N ALA A 96 4.47 -14.30 -5.94
CA ALA A 96 4.27 -14.79 -4.57
C ALA A 96 2.95 -14.24 -4.03
N GLY A 97 2.20 -15.06 -3.31
CA GLY A 97 1.00 -14.64 -2.59
C GLY A 97 1.23 -14.80 -1.10
N ASP A 98 0.87 -13.78 -0.33
CA ASP A 98 0.84 -13.87 1.13
C ASP A 98 -0.41 -13.19 1.67
N GLY A 99 -0.85 -13.60 2.85
CA GLY A 99 -2.05 -13.08 3.47
C GLY A 99 -1.97 -13.13 4.98
N ILE A 100 -2.42 -12.05 5.62
CA ILE A 100 -2.48 -11.97 7.07
C ILE A 100 -3.91 -11.72 7.54
N LYS A 101 -4.36 -12.49 8.54
CA LYS A 101 -5.60 -12.26 9.28
C LYS A 101 -5.22 -11.49 10.55
N ILE A 102 -5.72 -10.26 10.70
CA ILE A 102 -5.41 -9.37 11.83
C ILE A 102 -6.69 -9.19 12.63
N SER A 103 -6.67 -9.63 13.89
CA SER A 103 -7.78 -9.39 14.83
C SER A 103 -7.90 -7.91 15.16
N LYS A 104 -9.12 -7.45 15.36
CA LYS A 104 -9.43 -6.07 15.75
C LYS A 104 -10.41 -6.08 16.92
N GLU A 105 -10.23 -5.11 17.82
CA GLU A 105 -11.13 -4.82 18.94
C GLU A 105 -11.31 -3.29 19.06
N ALA A 106 -12.55 -2.80 18.99
CA ALA A 106 -12.97 -1.40 18.85
C ALA A 106 -14.50 -1.31 18.68
N GLU A 107 -15.10 -0.18 19.06
CA GLU A 107 -16.56 0.01 18.93
C GLU A 107 -17.05 0.22 17.50
N LYS A 108 -16.21 0.80 16.62
CA LYS A 108 -16.57 1.14 15.23
C LYS A 108 -15.55 0.57 14.25
N MET A 109 -15.87 -0.60 13.69
CA MET A 109 -14.97 -1.33 12.81
C MET A 109 -15.57 -1.55 11.40
N PRO A 110 -15.35 -0.62 10.46
CA PRO A 110 -15.79 -0.84 9.09
C PRO A 110 -15.06 -2.05 8.47
N GLY A 111 -15.83 -2.91 7.79
CA GLY A 111 -15.30 -4.03 7.00
C GLY A 111 -14.74 -5.21 7.81
N VAL A 112 -14.98 -5.26 9.13
CA VAL A 112 -14.58 -6.40 9.95
C VAL A 112 -15.46 -7.61 9.69
N LYS A 113 -14.82 -8.77 9.63
CA LYS A 113 -15.43 -10.07 9.34
C LYS A 113 -15.04 -11.07 10.41
N LYS A 114 -15.91 -12.07 10.62
CA LYS A 114 -15.53 -13.29 11.35
C LYS A 114 -14.67 -14.14 10.41
N LEU A 115 -13.43 -14.40 10.80
CA LEU A 115 -12.43 -15.11 10.01
C LEU A 115 -12.03 -16.38 10.74
N HIS A 116 -12.09 -17.51 10.04
CA HIS A 116 -11.56 -18.77 10.57
C HIS A 116 -10.02 -18.74 10.53
N GLN A 117 -9.37 -19.26 11.57
CA GLN A 117 -7.92 -19.45 11.59
C GLN A 117 -7.59 -20.91 11.27
N GLU A 118 -6.91 -21.14 10.15
CA GLU A 118 -6.50 -22.47 9.67
C GLU A 118 -5.20 -22.96 10.34
N SER A 119 -4.49 -22.08 11.05
CA SER A 119 -3.28 -22.50 11.76
C SER A 119 -3.67 -23.28 13.02
N ASP A 120 -3.35 -24.56 13.05
CA ASP A 120 -3.39 -25.40 14.25
C ASP A 120 -2.27 -24.99 15.22
N ASN A 121 -2.47 -23.85 15.89
CA ASN A 121 -1.70 -23.46 17.04
C ASN A 121 -2.61 -23.52 18.26
N SER A 122 -2.26 -24.38 19.22
CA SER A 122 -3.05 -24.69 20.42
C SER A 122 -3.43 -23.47 21.27
N GLY A 123 -2.73 -22.34 21.12
CA GLY A 123 -3.05 -21.08 21.82
C GLY A 123 -3.97 -20.11 21.08
N LYS A 124 -4.43 -20.39 19.85
CA LYS A 124 -5.23 -19.45 19.05
C LYS A 124 -6.69 -19.88 18.95
N ALA A 125 -7.61 -18.93 19.15
CA ALA A 125 -9.02 -19.17 18.92
C ALA A 125 -9.29 -19.54 17.44
N PRO A 126 -10.20 -20.50 17.16
CA PRO A 126 -10.51 -20.94 15.79
C PRO A 126 -11.16 -19.85 14.94
N TYR A 127 -11.68 -18.79 15.56
CA TYR A 127 -12.23 -17.63 14.87
C TYR A 127 -11.71 -16.33 15.50
N ILE A 128 -11.50 -15.34 14.65
CA ILE A 128 -11.25 -13.96 15.06
C ILE A 128 -12.20 -13.01 14.34
N TYR A 129 -12.52 -11.89 14.98
CA TYR A 129 -13.12 -10.75 14.31
C TYR A 129 -11.99 -9.83 13.87
N GLY A 130 -11.91 -9.55 12.57
CA GLY A 130 -10.84 -8.71 12.04
C GLY A 130 -10.88 -8.54 10.54
N HIS A 131 -9.72 -8.23 9.97
CA HIS A 131 -9.52 -8.05 8.54
C HIS A 131 -8.57 -9.11 8.01
N HIS A 132 -8.84 -9.59 6.80
CA HIS A 132 -7.90 -10.39 6.03
C HIS A 132 -7.27 -9.50 4.96
N HIS A 133 -5.96 -9.36 5.01
CA HIS A 133 -5.17 -8.62 4.04
C HIS A 133 -4.36 -9.61 3.22
N GLY A 134 -4.85 -9.93 2.02
CA GLY A 134 -4.16 -10.78 1.05
C GLY A 134 -3.53 -9.93 -0.05
N VAL A 135 -2.28 -10.23 -0.40
CA VAL A 135 -1.52 -9.53 -1.44
C VAL A 135 -0.84 -10.56 -2.34
N ILE A 136 -0.91 -10.35 -3.64
CA ILE A 136 -0.06 -11.03 -4.62
C ILE A 136 1.05 -10.04 -4.95
N GLY A 137 2.27 -10.50 -5.18
CA GLY A 137 3.39 -9.66 -5.56
C GLY A 137 4.24 -10.35 -6.60
N ILE A 138 4.99 -9.56 -7.35
CA ILE A 138 5.99 -10.08 -8.27
C ILE A 138 7.35 -10.06 -7.59
N LEU A 139 8.10 -11.16 -7.75
CA LEU A 139 9.45 -11.22 -7.24
C LEU A 139 10.39 -10.45 -8.17
N THR A 140 11.07 -9.47 -7.59
CA THR A 140 11.99 -8.59 -8.29
C THR A 140 13.36 -8.59 -7.61
N GLY A 141 14.40 -8.15 -8.31
CA GLY A 141 15.76 -8.06 -7.79
C GLY A 141 16.70 -9.09 -8.41
N TRP A 142 17.85 -9.28 -7.75
CA TRP A 142 18.95 -10.10 -8.25
C TRP A 142 19.10 -11.32 -7.35
N VAL A 143 18.82 -12.51 -7.90
CA VAL A 143 18.73 -13.79 -7.16
C VAL A 143 19.93 -14.04 -6.23
N LYS A 144 21.13 -13.60 -6.62
CA LYS A 144 22.37 -13.78 -5.83
C LYS A 144 22.64 -12.70 -4.78
N LYS A 145 21.79 -11.67 -4.66
CA LYS A 145 21.98 -10.55 -3.72
C LYS A 145 20.74 -10.31 -2.88
N THR A 146 19.66 -9.90 -3.53
CA THR A 146 18.45 -9.43 -2.85
C THR A 146 17.27 -9.68 -3.75
N VAL A 147 16.30 -10.41 -3.21
CA VAL A 147 14.99 -10.62 -3.80
C VAL A 147 14.00 -9.78 -3.00
N LEU A 148 13.22 -8.97 -3.69
CA LEU A 148 12.19 -8.11 -3.13
C LEU A 148 10.81 -8.60 -3.58
N TYR A 149 9.91 -8.64 -2.61
CA TYR A 149 8.49 -8.85 -2.84
C TYR A 149 7.85 -7.50 -3.15
N THR A 150 7.54 -7.25 -4.43
CA THR A 150 6.89 -6.01 -4.83
C THR A 150 5.38 -6.24 -4.91
N PRO A 151 4.58 -5.66 -3.98
CA PRO A 151 3.17 -5.98 -3.89
C PRO A 151 2.41 -5.52 -5.13
N LEU A 152 1.69 -6.44 -5.73
CA LEU A 152 0.69 -6.28 -6.77
C LEU A 152 -0.68 -6.47 -6.10
N CYS A 153 -1.11 -5.49 -5.31
CA CYS A 153 -2.37 -5.61 -4.59
C CYS A 153 -3.51 -6.03 -5.55
N ARG A 154 -4.35 -6.97 -5.12
CA ARG A 154 -5.62 -7.25 -5.81
C ARG A 154 -6.65 -6.29 -5.23
N ALA A 155 -7.18 -5.40 -6.06
CA ALA A 155 -8.42 -4.72 -5.71
C ALA A 155 -9.51 -5.80 -5.80
N ALA A 156 -9.89 -6.37 -4.65
CA ALA A 156 -11.07 -7.19 -4.54
C ALA A 156 -12.32 -6.33 -4.73
#